data_AF-X0U267-F1
#
_entry.id   AF-X0U267-F1
#
_cell.length_a   1.000
_cell.length_b   1.000
_cell.length_c   1.000
_cell.angle_alpha   90.00
_cell.angle_beta   90.00
_cell.angle_gamma   90.00
#
_symmetry.space_group_name_H-M   'P 1'
#
loop_
_entity.id
_entity.type
_entity.pdbx_description
1 polymer ?
#
loop_
_entity_poly.entity_id
_entity_poly.type
_entity_poly.pdbx_seq_one_letter_code
_entity_poly.pdbx_strand_id
1 'polypeptide(L)'
;MKTIGITTTVPIEVLLAAGYQPVDLNNIFISDPDPERLVGIAEKAGFPINCCTWIKGIYGVVMEQGIDTVLCVTTGDCSNTIMLMEVLKLKGHNVIPFAYPDHPD
;
A
#
# COMPACT_ATOMS: atom_id res chain seq x y z
N MET A 1 -10.40 8.98 14.40
CA MET A 1 -9.95 7.66 13.90
C MET A 1 -8.62 7.86 13.18
N LYS A 2 -7.67 6.93 13.30
CA LYS A 2 -6.38 7.02 12.60
C LYS A 2 -6.52 6.42 11.20
N THR A 3 -6.01 7.09 10.17
CA THR A 3 -6.03 6.54 8.80
C THR A 3 -5.08 5.35 8.69
N ILE A 4 -5.51 4.30 8.00
CA ILE A 4 -4.65 3.17 7.61
C ILE A 4 -4.84 2.87 6.12
N GLY A 5 -3.75 2.90 5.36
CA GLY A 5 -3.76 2.49 3.96
C GLY A 5 -3.83 0.98 3.83
N ILE A 6 -4.73 0.45 2.99
CA ILE A 6 -4.78 -0.98 2.66
C ILE A 6 -4.33 -1.19 1.22
N THR A 7 -3.45 -2.17 1.00
CA THR A 7 -2.92 -2.47 -0.35
C THR A 7 -3.83 -3.35 -1.18
N THR A 8 -4.86 -3.95 -0.59
CA THR A 8 -5.90 -4.75 -1.24
C THR A 8 -7.06 -4.98 -0.26
N THR A 9 -8.04 -5.78 -0.64
CA THR A 9 -9.19 -6.11 0.22
C THR A 9 -8.77 -6.90 1.46
N VAL A 10 -9.18 -6.41 2.62
CA VAL A 10 -8.97 -7.03 3.94
C VAL A 10 -10.28 -7.02 4.73
N PRO A 11 -10.42 -7.81 5.81
CA PRO A 11 -11.56 -7.71 6.74
C PRO A 11 -11.56 -6.36 7.47
N ILE A 12 -12.13 -5.33 6.85
CA ILE A 12 -12.08 -3.94 7.33
C ILE A 12 -12.79 -3.76 8.68
N GLU A 13 -13.71 -4.65 9.03
CA GLU A 13 -14.42 -4.65 10.30
C GLU A 13 -13.47 -4.70 11.49
N VAL A 14 -12.36 -5.45 11.36
CA VAL A 14 -11.31 -5.52 12.40
C VAL A 14 -10.61 -4.17 12.56
N LEU A 15 -10.32 -3.50 11.44
CA LEU A 15 -9.68 -2.17 11.45
C LEU A 15 -10.61 -1.11 12.04
N LEU A 16 -11.88 -1.13 11.62
CA LEU A 16 -12.92 -0.23 12.13
C LEU A 16 -13.12 -0.41 13.64
N ALA A 17 -13.20 -1.67 14.12
CA ALA A 17 -13.30 -1.98 15.55
C ALA A 17 -12.06 -1.52 16.35
N ALA A 18 -10.89 -1.54 15.73
CA ALA A 18 -9.65 -1.01 16.31
C ALA A 18 -9.51 0.53 16.23
N GLY A 19 -10.53 1.24 15.74
CA GLY A 19 -10.56 2.71 15.68
C GLY A 19 -9.77 3.30 14.49
N TYR A 20 -9.45 2.48 13.50
CA TYR A 20 -8.84 2.91 12.25
C TYR A 20 -9.88 3.26 11.19
N GLN A 21 -9.53 4.21 10.33
CA GLN A 21 -10.24 4.50 9.08
C GLN A 21 -9.46 3.87 7.92
N PRO A 22 -9.89 2.72 7.37
CA PRO A 22 -9.24 2.12 6.22
C PRO A 22 -9.45 2.99 4.98
N VAL A 23 -8.39 3.14 4.18
CA VAL A 23 -8.41 3.79 2.87
C VAL A 23 -7.74 2.89 1.84
N ASP A 24 -8.43 2.64 0.74
CA ASP A 24 -7.93 1.79 -0.35
C ASP A 24 -6.93 2.56 -1.22
N LEU A 25 -5.67 2.17 -1.15
CA LEU A 25 -4.58 2.85 -1.85
C LEU A 25 -4.62 2.63 -3.35
N ASN A 26 -5.18 1.51 -3.83
CA ASN A 26 -5.35 1.26 -5.25
C ASN A 26 -6.40 2.21 -5.83
N ASN A 27 -7.52 2.37 -5.14
CA ASN A 27 -8.59 3.27 -5.58
C ASN A 27 -8.12 4.72 -5.60
N ILE A 28 -7.37 5.14 -4.57
CA ILE A 28 -6.76 6.48 -4.55
C ILE A 28 -5.81 6.65 -5.74
N PHE A 29 -4.96 5.67 -6.01
CA PHE A 29 -3.99 5.73 -7.12
C PHE A 29 -4.67 5.80 -8.48
N ILE A 30 -5.57 4.86 -8.82
CA ILE A 30 -6.16 4.77 -10.16
C ILE A 30 -7.16 5.88 -10.45
N SER A 31 -7.74 6.47 -9.40
CA SER A 31 -8.70 7.57 -9.53
C SER A 31 -8.05 8.95 -9.43
N ASP A 32 -6.72 9.02 -9.24
CA ASP A 32 -6.01 10.29 -9.28
C ASP A 32 -6.15 10.91 -10.68
N PRO A 33 -6.37 12.23 -10.80
CA PRO A 33 -6.43 12.90 -12.10
C PRO A 33 -5.10 12.83 -12.87
N ASP A 34 -3.99 12.57 -12.19
CA ASP A 34 -2.65 12.42 -12.74
C ASP A 34 -1.88 11.26 -12.06
N PRO A 35 -2.22 10.00 -12.41
CA PRO A 35 -1.59 8.83 -11.80
C PRO A 35 -0.12 8.67 -12.23
N GLU A 36 0.28 9.20 -13.41
CA GLU A 36 1.66 9.15 -13.88
C GLU A 36 2.61 9.90 -12.95
N ARG A 37 2.18 11.04 -12.40
CA ARG A 37 2.93 11.78 -11.40
C ARG A 37 3.19 10.94 -10.14
N LEU A 38 2.20 10.18 -9.66
CA LEU A 38 2.37 9.28 -8.51
C LEU A 38 3.39 8.17 -8.78
N VAL A 39 3.34 7.57 -9.99
CA VAL A 39 4.36 6.60 -10.43
C VAL A 39 5.75 7.25 -10.47
N GLY A 40 5.84 8.49 -10.96
CA GLY A 40 7.08 9.25 -11.03
C GLY A 40 7.71 9.56 -9.67
N ILE A 41 6.92 9.62 -8.59
CA ILE A 41 7.45 9.74 -7.21
C ILE A 41 8.29 8.50 -6.87
N ALA A 42 7.79 7.30 -7.17
CA ALA A 42 8.51 6.05 -6.92
C ALA A 42 9.77 5.94 -7.76
N GLU A 43 9.70 6.28 -9.06
CA GLU A 43 10.86 6.21 -9.95
C GLU A 43 11.97 7.17 -9.51
N LYS A 44 11.63 8.40 -9.10
CA LYS A 44 12.58 9.35 -8.50
C LYS A 44 13.15 8.85 -7.18
N ALA A 45 12.40 8.04 -6.43
CA ALA A 45 12.87 7.36 -5.22
C ALA A 45 13.76 6.12 -5.50
N GLY A 46 13.97 5.77 -6.77
CA GLY A 46 14.87 4.70 -7.20
C GLY A 46 14.18 3.37 -7.55
N PHE A 47 12.86 3.34 -7.67
CA PHE A 47 12.16 2.14 -8.13
C PHE A 47 12.53 1.83 -9.60
N PRO A 48 12.82 0.57 -9.96
CA PRO A 48 13.11 0.20 -11.33
C PRO A 48 11.96 0.55 -12.29
N ILE A 49 12.29 0.98 -13.51
CA ILE A 49 11.29 1.32 -14.54
C ILE A 49 10.36 0.13 -14.82
N ASN A 50 10.89 -1.09 -14.81
CA ASN A 50 10.14 -2.33 -15.01
C ASN A 50 9.43 -2.86 -13.76
N CYS A 51 9.47 -2.14 -12.63
CA CYS A 51 8.69 -2.49 -11.45
C CYS A 51 7.18 -2.32 -11.72
N CYS A 52 6.34 -3.10 -11.03
CA CYS A 52 4.89 -3.02 -11.15
C CYS A 52 4.38 -1.59 -10.93
N THR A 53 3.61 -1.08 -11.89
CA THR A 53 3.06 0.28 -11.85
C THR A 53 2.14 0.51 -10.65
N TRP A 54 1.35 -0.49 -10.24
CA TRP A 54 0.50 -0.40 -9.04
C TRP A 54 1.34 -0.17 -7.78
N ILE A 55 2.47 -0.87 -7.65
CA ILE A 55 3.35 -0.72 -6.49
C ILE A 55 4.03 0.65 -6.48
N LYS A 56 4.47 1.12 -7.65
CA LYS A 56 4.99 2.49 -7.81
C LYS A 56 3.92 3.53 -7.46
N GLY A 57 2.69 3.35 -7.95
CA GLY A 57 1.55 4.23 -7.69
C GLY A 57 1.18 4.28 -6.21
N ILE A 58 1.02 3.13 -5.56
CA ILE A 58 0.73 3.03 -4.12
C ILE A 58 1.84 3.69 -3.30
N TYR A 59 3.11 3.46 -3.63
CA TYR A 59 4.21 4.17 -2.98
C TYR A 59 4.05 5.70 -3.13
N GLY A 60 3.77 6.17 -4.35
CA GLY A 60 3.51 7.58 -4.63
C GLY A 60 2.37 8.16 -3.78
N VAL A 61 1.25 7.45 -3.68
CA VAL A 61 0.11 7.85 -2.83
C VAL A 61 0.52 7.97 -1.37
N VAL A 62 1.22 6.95 -0.83
CA VAL A 62 1.63 6.94 0.58
C VAL A 62 2.56 8.11 0.89
N MET A 63 3.54 8.37 0.01
CA MET A 63 4.48 9.48 0.18
C MET A 63 3.77 10.85 0.09
N GLU A 64 2.89 11.02 -0.90
CA GLU A 64 2.26 12.31 -1.17
C GLU A 64 1.18 12.68 -0.15
N GLN A 65 0.32 11.74 0.21
CA GLN A 65 -0.75 11.98 1.18
C GLN A 65 -0.27 11.87 2.63
N GLY A 66 1.00 11.51 2.85
CA GLY A 66 1.57 11.37 4.19
C GLY A 66 0.90 10.26 5.00
N ILE A 67 0.57 9.13 4.37
CA ILE A 67 -0.08 8.01 5.03
C ILE A 67 0.95 7.30 5.92
N ASP A 68 0.84 7.49 7.23
CA ASP A 68 1.82 6.98 8.20
C ASP A 68 1.76 5.46 8.38
N THR A 69 0.55 4.89 8.48
CA THR A 69 0.34 3.45 8.72
C THR A 69 -0.25 2.76 7.49
N VAL A 70 0.37 1.66 7.07
CA VAL A 70 -0.04 0.86 5.89
C VAL A 70 -0.14 -0.62 6.26
N LEU A 71 -1.27 -1.24 5.96
CA LEU A 71 -1.49 -2.69 6.02
C LEU A 71 -1.13 -3.29 4.66
N CYS A 72 0.00 -3.98 4.60
CA CYS A 72 0.51 -4.62 3.39
C CYS A 72 0.11 -6.10 3.37
N VAL A 73 -0.70 -6.49 2.38
CA VAL A 73 -1.07 -7.89 2.18
C VAL A 73 0.03 -8.62 1.42
N THR A 74 0.67 -9.60 2.06
CA THR A 74 1.87 -10.29 1.55
C THR A 74 1.59 -11.64 0.90
N THR A 75 0.40 -12.21 1.14
CA THR A 75 -0.04 -13.49 0.58
C THR A 75 -1.48 -13.37 0.11
N GLY A 76 -1.79 -13.98 -1.05
CA GLY A 76 -3.09 -13.85 -1.72
C GLY A 76 -3.15 -12.73 -2.77
N ASP A 77 -2.06 -11.99 -2.97
CA ASP A 77 -1.90 -10.96 -3.99
C ASP A 77 -0.47 -10.99 -4.61
N CYS A 78 -0.07 -9.96 -5.36
CA CYS A 78 1.23 -9.84 -6.02
C CYS A 78 2.41 -9.87 -5.02
N SER A 79 3.46 -10.63 -5.37
CA SER A 79 4.71 -10.73 -4.60
C SER A 79 5.43 -9.39 -4.39
N ASN A 80 5.18 -8.40 -5.24
CA ASN A 80 5.83 -7.09 -5.14
C ASN A 80 5.36 -6.27 -3.92
N THR A 81 4.26 -6.65 -3.25
CA THR A 81 3.83 -5.98 -2.01
C THR A 81 4.84 -6.18 -0.88
N ILE A 82 5.58 -7.28 -0.87
CA ILE A 82 6.68 -7.51 0.09
C ILE A 82 7.78 -6.46 -0.11
N MET A 83 8.17 -6.19 -1.36
CA MET A 83 9.17 -5.16 -1.65
C MET A 83 8.68 -3.77 -1.23
N LEU A 84 7.42 -3.42 -1.54
CA LEU A 84 6.82 -2.16 -1.10
C LEU A 84 6.87 -2.00 0.42
N MET A 85 6.48 -3.05 1.15
CA MET A 85 6.52 -3.07 2.62
C MET A 85 7.93 -2.77 3.13
N GLU A 86 8.95 -3.42 2.62
CA GLU A 86 10.34 -3.22 3.07
C GLU A 86 10.83 -1.79 2.78
N VAL A 87 10.51 -1.24 1.61
CA VAL A 87 10.84 0.15 1.28
C VAL A 87 10.13 1.13 2.22
N LEU A 88 8.84 0.94 2.49
CA LEU A 88 8.07 1.81 3.40
C LEU A 88 8.59 1.75 4.85
N LYS A 89 8.96 0.57 5.34
CA LYS A 89 9.62 0.42 6.65
C LYS A 89 10.95 1.17 6.71
N LEU A 90 11.79 1.05 5.67
CA LEU A 90 13.06 1.77 5.59
C LEU A 90 12.87 3.29 5.57
N LYS A 91 11.73 3.77 5.07
CA LYS A 91 11.34 5.19 5.07
C LYS A 91 10.69 5.64 6.38
N GLY A 92 10.52 4.75 7.36
CA GLY A 92 10.00 5.06 8.70
C GLY A 92 8.48 4.98 8.84
N HIS A 93 7.77 4.46 7.85
CA HIS A 93 6.31 4.23 7.96
C HIS A 93 6.01 3.02 8.84
N ASN A 94 4.87 3.05 9.52
CA ASN A 94 4.38 1.94 10.31
C ASN A 94 3.69 0.91 9.39
N VAL A 95 4.42 -0.14 9.01
CA VAL A 95 3.89 -1.16 8.09
C VAL A 95 3.49 -2.42 8.83
N ILE A 96 2.23 -2.81 8.68
CA ILE A 96 1.65 -4.01 9.28
C ILE A 96 1.54 -5.07 8.17
N PRO A 97 2.23 -6.21 8.25
CA PRO A 97 2.04 -7.30 7.31
C PRO A 97 0.73 -8.05 7.61
N PHE A 98 0.03 -8.46 6.55
CA PHE A 98 -1.14 -9.35 6.63
C PHE A 98 -1.03 -10.45 5.57
N ALA A 99 -1.27 -11.70 5.93
CA ALA A 99 -1.22 -12.82 5.00
C ALA A 99 -2.51 -13.63 5.10
N TYR A 100 -3.19 -13.82 3.97
CA TYR A 100 -4.22 -14.85 3.87
C TYR A 100 -3.56 -16.25 3.86
N PRO A 101 -4.25 -17.30 4.34
CA PRO A 101 -3.75 -18.66 4.25
C PRO A 101 -3.60 -19.10 2.78
N ASP A 102 -2.63 -19.98 2.51
CA ASP A 102 -2.33 -20.46 1.15
C ASP A 102 -3.42 -21.40 0.59
N HIS A 103 -4.26 -21.96 1.46
CA HIS A 103 -5.37 -22.84 1.11
C HIS A 103 -6.54 -22.59 2.06
N PRO A 104 -7.79 -22.65 1.56
CA PRO A 104 -8.96 -22.78 2.44
C PRO A 104 -8.94 -24.18 3.11
N ASP A 105 -9.40 -24.23 4.36
CA ASP A 105 -9.74 -25.49 5.03
C ASP A 105 -10.93 -26.20 4.37
#